data_AF-A0A661EFC3-F1
#
_entry.id   AF-A0A661EFC3-F1
#
_cell.length_a   1.000
_cell.length_b   1.000
_cell.length_c   1.000
_cell.angle_alpha   90.00
_cell.angle_beta   90.00
_cell.angle_gamma   90.00
#
_symmetry.space_group_name_H-M   'P 1'
#
loop_
_entity.id
_entity.type
_entity.pdbx_description
1 polymer ?
#
loop_
_entity_poly.entity_id
_entity_poly.type
_entity_poly.pdbx_seq_one_letter_code
_entity_poly.pdbx_strand_id
1 'polypeptide(L)'
;MSTQGVREGSLEAPTRHPLAWREESFYDQLSINEELERVFDICHGCRRCVSLCKAFPTLFDLVDESSTMEVDGVDKADYSKVVDECYLCDLCYLTKCPYVPPHEWNVDFPHLMLRAKAANFKANGAPLKNKLMSSTDLVGTLAGIPVVTEVVNAVNKNGLARKGLDKVMGVHPNAKLPEYHSNKGRKRLAKVQDLTLDGP
;
A
#
# COMPACT_ATOMS: atom_id res chain seq x y z
N MET A 1 -18.76 26.49 31.60
CA MET A 1 -18.15 26.36 30.26
C MET A 1 -16.85 25.61 30.44
N SER A 2 -16.85 24.28 30.24
CA SER A 2 -15.60 23.52 30.30
C SER A 2 -14.69 23.99 29.19
N THR A 3 -13.51 24.46 29.57
CA THR A 3 -12.36 24.66 28.70
C THR A 3 -12.06 23.35 27.98
N GLN A 4 -12.60 23.18 26.77
CA GLN A 4 -12.20 22.09 25.90
C GLN A 4 -10.76 22.39 25.43
N GLY A 5 -9.78 21.83 26.13
CA GLY A 5 -8.40 21.84 25.67
C GLY A 5 -8.30 21.15 24.31
N VAL A 6 -7.30 21.55 23.51
CA VAL A 6 -6.97 20.91 22.23
C VAL A 6 -6.79 19.41 22.46
N ARG A 7 -7.68 18.60 21.88
CA ARG A 7 -7.64 17.15 21.97
C ARG A 7 -6.74 16.60 20.86
N GLU A 8 -6.03 15.52 21.18
CA GLU A 8 -5.21 14.80 20.21
C GLU A 8 -6.08 14.25 19.06
N GLY A 9 -5.70 14.53 17.81
CA GLY A 9 -6.55 14.27 16.65
C GLY A 9 -6.97 12.80 16.50
N SER A 10 -6.09 11.85 16.83
CA SER A 10 -6.39 10.40 16.71
C SER A 10 -7.32 9.85 17.79
N LEU A 11 -7.82 10.68 18.72
CA LEU A 11 -8.76 10.24 19.77
C LEU A 11 -10.23 10.45 19.38
N GLU A 12 -10.49 11.15 18.28
CA GLU A 12 -11.84 11.44 17.77
C GLU A 12 -12.10 10.71 16.46
N ALA A 13 -13.32 10.85 15.92
CA ALA A 13 -13.63 10.31 14.62
C ALA A 13 -12.72 10.98 13.55
N PRO A 14 -12.02 10.19 12.72
CA PRO A 14 -11.10 10.72 11.74
C PRO A 14 -11.83 11.61 10.71
N THR A 15 -11.30 12.79 10.45
CA THR A 15 -11.77 13.67 9.37
C THR A 15 -10.86 13.55 8.17
N ARG A 16 -11.37 13.00 7.06
CA ARG A 16 -10.62 12.83 5.81
C ARG A 16 -11.07 13.81 4.75
N HIS A 17 -10.10 14.49 4.15
CA HIS A 17 -10.35 15.40 3.04
C HIS A 17 -10.32 14.65 1.70
N PRO A 18 -11.24 14.94 0.76
CA PRO A 18 -11.21 14.35 -0.57
C PRO A 18 -9.92 14.69 -1.32
N LEU A 19 -9.37 13.72 -2.04
CA LEU A 19 -8.21 13.91 -2.91
C LEU A 19 -8.64 14.37 -4.30
N ALA A 20 -7.99 15.41 -4.82
CA ALA A 20 -8.23 15.97 -6.15
C ALA A 20 -7.59 15.15 -7.29
N TRP A 21 -7.68 13.81 -7.23
CA TRP A 21 -6.94 12.88 -8.11
C TRP A 21 -7.23 13.00 -9.61
N ARG A 22 -8.27 13.75 -10.00
CA ARG A 22 -8.60 14.02 -11.40
C ARG A 22 -7.90 15.25 -11.95
N GLU A 23 -7.31 16.07 -11.09
CA GLU A 23 -6.60 17.28 -11.47
C GLU A 23 -5.13 16.98 -11.75
N GLU A 24 -4.51 17.72 -12.68
CA GLU A 24 -3.10 17.50 -13.03
C GLU A 24 -2.17 17.90 -11.87
N SER A 25 -2.55 18.92 -11.09
CA SER A 25 -1.86 19.38 -9.88
C SER A 25 -1.69 18.27 -8.83
N PHE A 26 -2.59 17.29 -8.79
CA PHE A 26 -2.48 16.14 -7.89
C PHE A 26 -1.21 15.33 -8.16
N TYR A 27 -0.72 15.32 -9.40
CA TYR A 27 0.44 14.55 -9.84
C TYR A 27 1.73 15.36 -9.92
N ASP A 28 1.71 16.64 -9.52
CA ASP A 28 2.91 17.48 -9.53
C ASP A 28 3.96 16.98 -8.52
N GLN A 29 5.11 16.55 -9.05
CA GLN A 29 6.17 15.91 -8.23
C GLN A 29 6.83 16.90 -7.26
N LEU A 30 6.92 18.18 -7.62
CA LEU A 30 7.50 19.20 -6.74
C LEU A 30 6.61 19.41 -5.51
N SER A 31 5.32 19.67 -5.71
CA SER A 31 4.33 19.76 -4.63
C SER A 31 4.26 18.49 -3.77
N ILE A 32 4.40 17.30 -4.37
CA ILE A 32 4.44 16.04 -3.63
C ILE A 32 5.69 16.00 -2.73
N ASN A 33 6.86 16.35 -3.26
CA ASN A 33 8.11 16.32 -2.50
C ASN A 33 8.11 17.33 -1.35
N GLU A 34 7.55 18.54 -1.56
CA GLU A 34 7.40 19.54 -0.50
C GLU A 34 6.50 19.03 0.64
N GLU A 35 5.38 18.38 0.29
CA GLU A 35 4.48 17.82 1.30
C GLU A 35 5.05 16.58 1.99
N LEU A 36 5.82 15.75 1.27
CA LEU A 36 6.58 14.64 1.85
C LEU A 36 7.60 15.15 2.87
N GLU A 37 8.38 16.17 2.51
CA GLU A 37 9.36 16.80 3.39
C GLU A 37 8.71 17.35 4.67
N ARG A 38 7.60 18.10 4.53
CA ARG A 38 6.84 18.62 5.67
C ARG A 38 6.32 17.51 6.60
N VAL A 39 5.71 16.46 6.04
CA VAL A 39 5.15 15.36 6.84
C VAL A 39 6.26 14.52 7.46
N PHE A 40 7.36 14.30 6.76
CA PHE A 40 8.51 13.56 7.26
C PHE A 40 9.19 14.29 8.41
N ASP A 41 9.30 15.62 8.33
CA ASP A 41 9.81 16.47 9.42
C ASP A 41 8.96 16.32 10.69
N ILE A 42 7.63 16.42 10.55
CA ILE A 42 6.69 16.18 11.65
C ILE A 42 6.81 14.74 12.20
N CYS A 43 6.97 13.74 11.33
CA CYS A 43 7.14 12.35 11.74
C CYS A 43 8.45 12.14 12.50
N HIS A 44 9.55 12.76 12.03
CA HIS A 44 10.86 12.72 12.67
C HIS A 44 10.81 13.35 14.06
N GLY A 45 10.08 14.46 14.23
CA GLY A 45 9.95 15.12 15.53
C GLY A 45 9.26 14.28 16.62
N CYS A 46 8.32 13.40 16.26
CA CYS A 46 7.56 12.62 17.26
C CYS A 46 7.90 11.12 17.32
N ARG A 47 8.34 10.51 16.21
CA ARG A 47 8.69 9.08 16.01
C ARG A 47 7.68 8.04 16.55
N ARG A 48 6.44 8.43 16.89
CA ARG A 48 5.43 7.56 17.55
C ARG A 48 5.01 6.34 16.72
N CYS A 49 5.15 6.42 15.40
CA CYS A 49 4.68 5.40 14.46
C CYS A 49 5.70 4.30 14.15
N VAL A 50 6.92 4.34 14.73
CA VAL A 50 8.04 3.44 14.43
C VAL A 50 7.68 1.94 14.46
N SER A 51 6.75 1.54 15.34
CA SER A 51 6.36 0.15 15.53
C SER A 51 5.22 -0.34 14.63
N LEU A 52 4.64 0.52 13.79
CA LEU A 52 3.43 0.18 13.01
C LEU A 52 3.72 -0.45 11.65
N CYS A 53 4.69 0.07 10.90
CA CYS A 53 5.05 -0.43 9.58
C CYS A 53 6.51 -0.09 9.25
N LYS A 54 7.05 -0.71 8.20
CA LYS A 54 8.47 -0.58 7.82
C LYS A 54 8.85 0.81 7.28
N ALA A 55 7.88 1.56 6.74
CA ALA A 55 8.11 2.92 6.24
C ALA A 55 8.71 3.87 7.29
N PHE A 56 8.28 3.78 8.56
CA PHE A 56 8.77 4.69 9.61
C PHE A 56 10.22 4.39 10.03
N PRO A 57 10.62 3.14 10.34
CA PRO A 57 12.04 2.81 10.48
C PRO A 57 12.89 3.29 9.32
N THR A 58 12.47 3.04 8.07
CA THR A 58 13.23 3.49 6.89
C THR A 58 13.34 5.01 6.82
N LEU A 59 12.27 5.76 7.12
CA LEU A 59 12.34 7.21 7.21
C LEU A 59 13.37 7.66 8.26
N PHE A 60 13.31 7.06 9.45
CA PHE A 60 14.19 7.47 10.54
C PHE A 60 15.65 7.07 10.28
N ASP A 61 15.89 5.90 9.70
CA ASP A 61 17.22 5.46 9.26
C ASP A 61 17.80 6.46 8.23
N LEU A 62 17.00 6.86 7.22
CA LEU A 62 17.43 7.86 6.23
C LEU A 62 17.81 9.20 6.86
N VAL A 63 17.04 9.66 7.85
CA VAL A 63 17.34 10.92 8.54
C VAL A 63 18.57 10.77 9.43
N ASP A 64 18.66 9.70 10.23
CA ASP A 64 19.75 9.47 11.18
C ASP A 64 21.10 9.24 10.46
N GLU A 65 21.08 8.72 9.23
CA GLU A 65 22.26 8.54 8.36
C GLU A 65 22.58 9.78 7.50
N SER A 66 21.74 10.82 7.52
CA SER A 66 21.93 12.05 6.75
C SER A 66 23.04 12.95 7.34
N SER A 67 23.54 13.88 6.53
CA SER A 67 24.61 14.80 6.96
C SER A 67 24.20 15.81 8.03
N THR A 68 22.92 16.18 8.08
CA THR A 68 22.36 17.15 9.04
C THR A 68 21.68 16.48 10.23
N MET A 69 21.43 15.17 10.13
CA MET A 69 20.53 14.40 11.02
C MET A 69 19.09 14.94 11.03
N GLU A 70 18.71 15.67 9.99
CA GLU A 70 17.39 16.28 9.80
C GLU A 70 16.87 15.93 8.39
N VAL A 71 15.58 16.14 8.14
CA VAL A 71 14.95 15.75 6.87
C VAL A 71 15.53 16.51 5.67
N ASP A 72 16.04 17.73 5.87
CA ASP A 72 16.70 18.54 4.84
C ASP A 72 17.99 17.92 4.28
N GLY A 73 18.62 17.02 5.05
CA GLY A 73 19.81 16.27 4.66
C GLY A 73 19.51 15.00 3.87
N VAL A 74 18.24 14.62 3.72
CA VAL A 74 17.82 13.42 2.99
C VAL A 74 17.63 13.73 1.50
N ASP A 75 18.20 12.90 0.63
CA ASP A 75 17.97 13.02 -0.81
C ASP A 75 16.49 12.77 -1.13
N LYS A 76 15.86 13.71 -1.85
CA LYS A 76 14.45 13.60 -2.29
C LYS A 76 14.20 12.36 -3.13
N ALA A 77 15.21 11.82 -3.81
CA ALA A 77 15.10 10.53 -4.52
C ALA A 77 14.82 9.36 -3.57
N ASP A 78 15.31 9.44 -2.34
CA ASP A 78 15.17 8.40 -1.32
C ASP A 78 13.82 8.43 -0.60
N TYR A 79 13.03 9.50 -0.73
CA TYR A 79 11.65 9.54 -0.23
C TYR A 79 10.80 8.39 -0.78
N SER A 80 11.10 7.95 -2.01
CA SER A 80 10.44 6.80 -2.63
C SER A 80 10.57 5.51 -1.81
N LYS A 81 11.68 5.32 -1.08
CA LYS A 81 11.90 4.15 -0.20
C LYS A 81 10.85 4.10 0.91
N VAL A 82 10.58 5.25 1.54
CA VAL A 82 9.53 5.39 2.57
C VAL A 82 8.14 5.19 1.97
N VAL A 83 7.89 5.80 0.82
CA VAL A 83 6.62 5.69 0.10
C VAL A 83 6.32 4.23 -0.23
N ASP A 84 7.28 3.49 -0.75
CA ASP A 84 7.12 2.11 -1.20
C ASP A 84 6.75 1.14 -0.07
N GLU A 85 7.22 1.41 1.14
CA GLU A 85 6.97 0.58 2.33
C GLU A 85 5.68 0.94 3.08
N CYS A 86 4.92 1.93 2.61
CA CYS A 86 3.58 2.20 3.12
C CYS A 86 2.54 1.26 2.50
N TYR A 87 1.82 0.52 3.35
CA TYR A 87 0.77 -0.44 2.95
C TYR A 87 -0.64 0.16 2.88
N LEU A 88 -0.79 1.48 3.07
CA LEU A 88 -2.09 2.17 3.01
C LEU A 88 -3.17 1.58 3.95
N CYS A 89 -2.77 1.11 5.13
CA CYS A 89 -3.68 0.46 6.10
C CYS A 89 -4.36 1.45 7.07
N ASP A 90 -4.04 2.73 6.99
CA ASP A 90 -4.54 3.81 7.85
C ASP A 90 -4.25 3.70 9.36
N LEU A 91 -3.54 2.67 9.82
CA LEU A 91 -3.33 2.45 11.25
C LEU A 91 -2.59 3.62 11.93
N CYS A 92 -1.60 4.21 11.27
CA CYS A 92 -0.86 5.36 11.81
C CYS A 92 -1.74 6.60 11.97
N TYR A 93 -2.55 6.88 10.95
CA TYR A 93 -3.50 7.98 10.92
C TYR A 93 -4.61 7.80 11.95
N LEU A 94 -5.18 6.60 12.06
CA LEU A 94 -6.33 6.35 12.94
C LEU A 94 -5.99 6.20 14.42
N THR A 95 -4.77 5.75 14.76
CA THR A 95 -4.51 5.26 16.13
C THR A 95 -3.27 5.83 16.81
N LYS A 96 -2.39 6.54 16.09
CA LYS A 96 -1.11 7.01 16.66
C LYS A 96 -0.78 8.46 16.40
N CYS A 97 -1.19 9.01 15.26
CA CYS A 97 -0.78 10.35 14.85
C CYS A 97 -1.58 11.41 15.63
N PRO A 98 -0.93 12.22 16.48
CA PRO A 98 -1.64 13.28 17.20
C PRO A 98 -2.04 14.46 16.31
N TYR A 99 -1.45 14.54 15.12
CA TYR A 99 -1.47 15.70 14.22
C TYR A 99 -2.42 15.54 13.03
N VAL A 100 -3.32 14.56 13.08
CA VAL A 100 -4.42 14.42 12.11
C VAL A 100 -5.48 15.52 12.33
N PRO A 101 -6.33 15.84 11.33
CA PRO A 101 -7.47 16.73 11.53
C PRO A 101 -8.29 16.42 12.79
N PRO A 102 -8.70 17.45 13.56
CA PRO A 102 -8.69 18.88 13.23
C PRO A 102 -7.38 19.63 13.57
N HIS A 103 -6.29 18.93 13.89
CA HIS A 103 -5.01 19.56 14.16
C HIS A 103 -4.55 20.40 12.96
N GLU A 104 -3.98 21.59 13.21
CA GLU A 104 -3.60 22.56 12.17
C GLU A 104 -2.60 22.00 11.14
N TRP A 105 -1.75 21.05 11.57
CA TRP A 105 -0.78 20.39 10.68
C TRP A 105 -1.40 19.40 9.69
N ASN A 106 -2.65 18.98 9.92
CA ASN A 106 -3.46 18.19 8.98
C ASN A 106 -2.68 17.02 8.35
N VAL A 107 -2.05 16.19 9.18
CA VAL A 107 -1.22 15.07 8.70
C VAL A 107 -2.10 13.91 8.26
N ASP A 108 -2.08 13.58 6.97
CA ASP A 108 -2.67 12.36 6.41
C ASP A 108 -1.61 11.58 5.65
N PHE A 109 -0.75 10.90 6.41
CA PHE A 109 0.36 10.12 5.86
C PHE A 109 -0.10 9.10 4.80
N PRO A 110 -1.13 8.26 5.03
CA PRO A 110 -1.60 7.31 4.01
C PRO A 110 -2.03 7.97 2.70
N HIS A 111 -2.77 9.08 2.75
CA HIS A 111 -3.18 9.79 1.53
C HIS A 111 -2.00 10.40 0.78
N LEU A 112 -0.99 10.91 1.49
CA LEU A 112 0.23 11.41 0.87
C LEU A 112 1.01 10.29 0.17
N MET A 113 1.15 9.13 0.83
CA MET A 113 1.79 7.96 0.23
C MET A 113 1.01 7.48 -1.01
N LEU A 114 -0.33 7.48 -0.96
CA LEU A 114 -1.19 7.17 -2.10
C LEU A 114 -0.95 8.15 -3.26
N ARG A 115 -0.89 9.46 -2.98
CA ARG A 115 -0.61 10.50 -3.99
C ARG A 115 0.75 10.27 -4.65
N ALA A 116 1.79 10.05 -3.86
CA ALA A 116 3.14 9.77 -4.37
C ALA A 116 3.19 8.50 -5.23
N LYS A 117 2.57 7.40 -4.79
CA LYS A 117 2.46 6.15 -5.58
C LYS A 117 1.71 6.36 -6.89
N ALA A 118 0.62 7.12 -6.86
CA ALA A 118 -0.18 7.42 -8.05
C ALA A 118 0.58 8.27 -9.07
N ALA A 119 1.32 9.29 -8.62
CA ALA A 119 2.19 10.09 -9.48
C ALA A 119 3.31 9.27 -10.11
N ASN A 120 4.00 8.44 -9.32
CA ASN A 120 5.02 7.54 -9.83
C ASN A 120 4.46 6.55 -10.87
N PHE A 121 3.29 5.97 -10.61
CA PHE A 121 2.63 5.08 -11.57
C PHE A 121 2.22 5.80 -12.86
N LYS A 122 1.77 7.05 -12.78
CA LYS A 122 1.42 7.85 -13.97
C LYS A 122 2.65 8.16 -14.82
N ALA A 123 3.77 8.52 -14.20
CA ALA A 123 5.00 8.89 -14.88
C ALA A 123 5.76 7.68 -15.43
N ASN A 124 5.93 6.64 -14.62
CA ASN A 124 6.85 5.52 -14.89
C ASN A 124 6.12 4.19 -15.16
N GLY A 125 4.81 4.12 -14.91
CA GLY A 125 4.06 2.88 -14.95
C GLY A 125 4.45 1.90 -13.85
N ALA A 126 4.20 0.62 -14.09
CA ALA A 126 4.66 -0.48 -13.25
C ALA A 126 5.33 -1.56 -14.10
N PRO A 127 6.30 -2.30 -13.55
CA PRO A 127 6.88 -3.46 -14.20
C PRO A 127 5.81 -4.45 -14.66
N LEU A 128 6.02 -5.10 -15.82
CA LEU A 128 5.06 -6.05 -16.38
C LEU A 128 4.70 -7.18 -15.40
N LYS A 129 5.70 -7.68 -14.64
CA LYS A 129 5.48 -8.69 -13.60
C LYS A 129 4.49 -8.22 -12.53
N ASN A 130 4.58 -6.97 -12.09
CA ASN A 130 3.68 -6.39 -11.08
C ASN A 130 2.29 -6.23 -11.66
N LYS A 131 2.17 -5.73 -12.92
CA LYS A 131 0.88 -5.62 -13.62
C LYS A 131 0.18 -6.97 -13.78
N LEU A 132 0.94 -8.02 -14.13
CA LEU A 132 0.42 -9.37 -14.24
C LEU A 132 -0.05 -9.91 -12.88
N MET A 133 0.78 -9.79 -11.84
CA MET A 133 0.46 -10.29 -10.49
C MET A 133 -0.71 -9.54 -9.85
N SER A 134 -0.84 -8.24 -10.09
CA SER A 134 -1.98 -7.45 -9.60
C SER A 134 -3.28 -7.76 -10.35
N SER A 135 -3.21 -8.31 -11.56
CA SER A 135 -4.39 -8.66 -12.36
C SER A 135 -4.92 -10.05 -11.99
N THR A 136 -5.56 -10.13 -10.83
CA THR A 136 -6.12 -11.39 -10.31
C THR A 136 -7.16 -12.01 -11.25
N ASP A 137 -7.97 -11.21 -11.94
CA ASP A 137 -8.93 -11.69 -12.93
C ASP A 137 -8.25 -12.33 -14.15
N LEU A 138 -7.20 -11.72 -14.69
CA LEU A 138 -6.45 -12.29 -15.82
C LEU A 138 -5.77 -13.58 -15.41
N VAL A 139 -5.02 -13.55 -14.30
CA VAL A 139 -4.30 -14.72 -13.77
C VAL A 139 -5.27 -15.86 -13.47
N GLY A 140 -6.37 -15.58 -12.75
CA GLY A 140 -7.39 -16.58 -12.42
C GLY A 140 -8.15 -17.08 -13.64
N THR A 141 -8.31 -16.26 -14.68
CA THR A 141 -8.96 -16.68 -15.92
C THR A 141 -8.10 -17.66 -16.70
N LEU A 142 -6.81 -17.37 -16.86
CA LEU A 142 -5.84 -18.20 -17.58
C LEU A 142 -5.49 -19.47 -16.81
N ALA A 143 -5.14 -19.35 -15.54
CA ALA A 143 -4.77 -20.50 -14.70
C ALA A 143 -6.00 -21.39 -14.36
N GLY A 144 -7.22 -20.88 -14.55
CA GLY A 144 -8.47 -21.63 -14.40
C GLY A 144 -8.97 -22.31 -15.68
N ILE A 145 -8.18 -22.36 -16.77
CA ILE A 145 -8.55 -23.12 -17.98
C ILE A 145 -8.35 -24.62 -17.69
N PRO A 146 -9.28 -25.51 -18.08
CA PRO A 146 -9.08 -26.96 -17.97
C PRO A 146 -7.73 -27.39 -18.56
N VAL A 147 -7.08 -28.39 -17.96
CA VAL A 147 -5.70 -28.83 -18.28
C VAL A 147 -4.62 -27.83 -17.87
N VAL A 148 -4.77 -26.54 -18.17
CA VAL A 148 -3.82 -25.49 -17.73
C VAL A 148 -3.74 -25.46 -16.20
N THR A 149 -4.87 -25.58 -15.52
CA THR A 149 -4.94 -25.65 -14.05
C THR A 149 -4.04 -26.74 -13.47
N GLU A 150 -4.11 -27.96 -14.00
CA GLU A 150 -3.33 -29.09 -13.50
C GLU A 150 -1.83 -28.87 -13.71
N VAL A 151 -1.45 -28.35 -14.88
CA VAL A 151 -0.05 -28.01 -15.19
C VAL A 151 0.46 -26.94 -14.23
N VAL A 152 -0.27 -25.84 -14.05
CA VAL A 152 0.12 -24.74 -13.16
C VAL A 152 0.26 -25.24 -11.72
N ASN A 153 -0.68 -26.04 -11.24
CA ASN A 153 -0.62 -26.59 -9.89
C ASN A 153 0.55 -27.56 -9.71
N ALA A 154 0.85 -28.41 -10.70
CA ALA A 154 2.00 -29.30 -10.67
C ALA A 154 3.34 -28.53 -10.67
N VAL A 155 3.46 -27.50 -11.51
CA VAL A 155 4.63 -26.62 -11.56
C VAL A 155 4.81 -25.86 -10.24
N ASN A 156 3.73 -25.34 -9.67
CA ASN A 156 3.78 -24.64 -8.37
C ASN A 156 4.15 -25.55 -7.19
N LYS A 157 4.04 -26.87 -7.32
CA LYS A 157 4.49 -27.85 -6.32
C LYS A 157 5.96 -28.27 -6.50
N ASN A 158 6.62 -27.86 -7.60
CA ASN A 158 8.00 -28.23 -7.91
C ASN A 158 9.02 -27.21 -7.38
N GLY A 159 9.91 -27.63 -6.46
CA GLY A 159 10.89 -26.75 -5.82
C GLY A 159 11.88 -26.04 -6.76
N LEU A 160 12.26 -26.64 -7.90
CA LEU A 160 13.12 -25.99 -8.90
C LEU A 160 12.36 -24.89 -9.64
N ALA A 161 11.12 -25.17 -10.05
CA ALA A 161 10.25 -24.16 -10.64
C ALA A 161 10.00 -22.99 -9.68
N ARG A 162 9.85 -23.26 -8.38
CA ARG A 162 9.73 -22.21 -7.33
C ARG A 162 10.95 -21.29 -7.27
N LYS A 163 12.17 -21.83 -7.35
CA LYS A 163 13.40 -21.02 -7.42
C LYS A 163 13.49 -20.21 -8.72
N GLY A 164 13.02 -20.76 -9.84
CA GLY A 164 12.91 -20.02 -11.09
C GLY A 164 11.91 -18.86 -11.00
N LEU A 165 10.73 -19.13 -10.42
CA LEU A 165 9.69 -18.13 -10.22
C LEU A 165 10.15 -16.99 -9.32
N ASP A 166 10.91 -17.29 -8.26
CA ASP A 166 11.53 -16.26 -7.41
C ASP A 166 12.42 -15.31 -8.20
N LYS A 167 13.34 -15.84 -9.02
CA LYS A 167 14.25 -15.03 -9.84
C LYS A 167 13.53 -14.15 -10.87
N VAL A 168 12.44 -14.64 -11.45
CA VAL A 168 11.73 -13.94 -12.54
C VAL A 168 10.65 -13.00 -12.00
N MET A 169 9.83 -13.48 -11.07
CA MET A 169 8.63 -12.81 -10.57
C MET A 169 8.79 -12.26 -9.16
N GLY A 170 9.88 -12.55 -8.45
CA GLY A 170 10.10 -12.11 -7.06
C GLY A 170 9.22 -12.84 -6.04
N VAL A 171 8.68 -14.00 -6.41
CA VAL A 171 7.83 -14.80 -5.53
C VAL A 171 8.69 -15.77 -4.73
N HIS A 172 8.90 -15.46 -3.45
CA HIS A 172 9.74 -16.25 -2.56
C HIS A 172 9.42 -17.77 -2.66
N PRO A 173 10.43 -18.66 -2.70
CA PRO A 173 10.20 -20.09 -2.98
C PRO A 173 9.23 -20.75 -2.00
N ASN A 174 9.24 -20.32 -0.73
CA ASN A 174 8.38 -20.83 0.34
C ASN A 174 7.05 -20.06 0.49
N ALA A 175 6.77 -19.07 -0.36
CA ALA A 175 5.48 -18.38 -0.32
C ALA A 175 4.33 -19.35 -0.61
N LYS A 176 3.25 -19.28 0.18
CA LYS A 176 2.05 -20.08 -0.05
C LYS A 176 1.33 -19.55 -1.29
N LEU A 177 1.25 -20.37 -2.34
CA LEU A 177 0.47 -20.05 -3.53
C LEU A 177 -0.93 -20.65 -3.48
N PRO A 178 -1.94 -19.98 -4.06
CA PRO A 178 -3.25 -20.57 -4.21
C PRO A 178 -3.20 -21.76 -5.16
N GLU A 179 -4.01 -22.78 -4.87
CA GLU A 179 -4.31 -23.83 -5.84
C GLU A 179 -5.37 -23.30 -6.82
N TYR A 180 -5.11 -23.44 -8.12
CA TYR A 180 -6.05 -23.01 -9.14
C TYR A 180 -7.08 -24.11 -9.38
N HIS A 181 -8.29 -23.71 -9.79
CA HIS A 181 -9.38 -24.64 -10.07
C HIS A 181 -10.09 -24.26 -11.38
N SER A 182 -10.31 -25.24 -12.24
CA SER A 182 -11.07 -25.06 -13.49
C SER A 182 -12.57 -24.86 -13.25
N ASN A 183 -13.08 -25.44 -12.15
CA ASN A 183 -14.43 -25.19 -11.63
C ASN A 183 -14.45 -23.93 -10.73
N LYS A 184 -14.46 -22.77 -11.37
CA LYS A 184 -14.39 -21.43 -10.74
C LYS A 184 -15.52 -21.19 -9.73
N GLY A 185 -15.26 -20.37 -8.71
CA GLY A 185 -16.25 -19.97 -7.69
C GLY A 185 -17.55 -19.44 -8.28
N ARG A 186 -17.50 -18.59 -9.32
CA ARG A 186 -18.70 -18.09 -10.04
C ARG A 186 -19.54 -19.22 -10.65
N LYS A 187 -18.92 -20.24 -11.26
CA LYS A 187 -19.64 -21.41 -11.81
C LYS A 187 -20.26 -22.28 -10.72
N ARG A 188 -19.58 -22.41 -9.58
CA ARG A 188 -20.10 -23.13 -8.41
C ARG A 188 -21.28 -22.38 -7.79
N LEU A 189 -21.17 -21.05 -7.66
CA LEU A 189 -22.22 -20.20 -7.08
C LEU A 189 -23.47 -20.18 -7.96
N ALA A 190 -23.34 -20.15 -9.29
CA ALA A 190 -24.50 -20.23 -10.19
C ALA A 190 -25.34 -21.51 -9.98
N LYS A 191 -24.70 -22.63 -9.62
CA LYS A 191 -25.40 -23.89 -9.28
C LYS A 191 -26.08 -23.86 -7.90
N VAL A 192 -25.67 -22.92 -7.03
CA VAL A 192 -26.20 -22.76 -5.67
C VAL A 192 -27.23 -21.62 -5.62
N GLN A 193 -27.14 -20.61 -6.48
CA GLN A 193 -28.16 -19.55 -6.60
C GLN A 193 -29.50 -20.04 -7.17
N ASP A 194 -29.52 -21.20 -7.84
CA ASP A 194 -30.77 -21.91 -8.17
C ASP A 194 -31.44 -22.56 -6.93
N LEU A 195 -30.78 -22.58 -5.77
CA LEU A 195 -31.42 -22.86 -4.48
C LEU A 195 -31.86 -21.52 -3.90
N THR A 196 -33.12 -21.17 -4.18
CA THR A 196 -33.87 -20.07 -3.57
C THR A 196 -33.37 -19.72 -2.17
N LEU A 197 -32.79 -18.53 -2.01
CA LEU A 197 -32.69 -17.86 -0.71
C LEU A 197 -34.07 -17.27 -0.33
N ASP A 198 -35.12 -18.08 -0.48
CA ASP A 198 -36.43 -17.81 0.10
C ASP A 198 -36.43 -18.44 1.50
N GLY A 199 -35.68 -17.81 2.40
CA GLY A 199 -35.88 -18.01 3.84
C GLY A 199 -37.07 -17.18 4.31
N PRO A 200 -37.76 -17.61 5.39
CA PRO A 200 -39.06 -17.09 5.82
C PRO A 200 -39.07 -15.60 6.17
#